data_AF-A0A2N1JHZ4-F1
#
_entry.id   AF-A0A2N1JHZ4-F1
#
_cell.length_a   1.000
_cell.length_b   1.000
_cell.length_c   1.000
_cell.angle_alpha   90.00
_cell.angle_beta   90.00
_cell.angle_gamma   90.00
#
_symmetry.space_group_name_H-M   'P 1'
#
loop_
_entity.id
_entity.type
_entity.pdbx_description
1 polymer ?
#
loop_
_entity_poly.entity_id
_entity_poly.type
_entity_poly.pdbx_seq_one_letter_code
_entity_poly.pdbx_strand_id
1 'polypeptide(L)' 'MPRQQEARQAQAGASADDTASESVDDDAPLGGDENTEDQLTADTAVERDALKSLDPDDSPE' A
#
# COMPACT_ATOMS: atom_id res chain seq x y z
N MET A 1 -3.63 -47.19 24.35
CA MET A 1 -3.81 -45.76 24.73
C MET A 1 -4.25 -44.98 23.49
N PRO A 2 -5.53 -44.60 23.38
CA PRO A 2 -6.05 -43.79 22.28
C PRO A 2 -5.67 -42.32 22.51
N ARG A 3 -4.84 -41.73 21.64
CA ARG A 3 -4.71 -40.27 21.56
C ARG A 3 -5.65 -39.79 20.48
N GLN A 4 -6.70 -39.14 20.93
CA GLN A 4 -7.77 -38.54 20.16
C GLN A 4 -7.18 -37.67 19.04
N GLN A 5 -7.56 -37.97 17.80
CA GLN A 5 -7.57 -37.00 16.71
C GLN A 5 -8.77 -36.06 16.90
N GLU A 6 -8.69 -34.90 16.25
CA GLU A 6 -9.83 -34.06 15.85
C GLU A 6 -10.52 -33.19 16.92
N ALA A 7 -9.97 -31.98 17.08
CA ALA A 7 -10.79 -30.76 16.98
C ALA A 7 -9.89 -29.59 16.56
N ARG A 8 -9.47 -29.63 15.29
CA ARG A 8 -9.24 -28.40 14.54
C ARG A 8 -10.57 -27.65 14.54
N GLN A 9 -10.79 -26.71 15.46
CA GLN A 9 -11.85 -25.69 15.39
C GLN A 9 -11.89 -24.92 16.70
N ALA A 10 -11.24 -23.76 16.73
CA ALA A 10 -11.67 -22.54 17.43
C ALA A 10 -10.55 -21.48 17.42
N GLN A 11 -9.79 -21.35 16.32
CA GLN A 11 -9.17 -20.06 16.01
C GLN A 11 -10.18 -19.25 15.20
N ALA A 12 -11.26 -18.86 15.87
CA ALA A 12 -12.18 -17.82 15.41
C ALA A 12 -12.11 -16.68 16.41
N GLY A 13 -10.90 -16.14 16.59
CA GLY A 13 -10.65 -14.86 17.23
C GLY A 13 -10.62 -13.76 16.17
N ALA A 14 -11.68 -13.70 15.35
CA ALA A 14 -11.97 -12.55 14.49
C ALA A 14 -13.10 -11.76 15.15
N SER A 15 -12.89 -11.33 16.39
CA SER A 15 -13.60 -10.16 16.89
C SER A 15 -12.93 -8.99 16.18
N ALA A 16 -13.60 -8.52 15.13
CA ALA A 16 -13.44 -7.19 14.59
C ALA A 16 -13.50 -6.21 15.76
N ASP A 17 -12.34 -5.81 16.25
CA ASP A 17 -12.20 -4.78 17.26
C ASP A 17 -11.40 -3.67 16.64
N ASP A 18 -12.11 -2.55 16.57
CA ASP A 18 -11.59 -1.22 16.56
C ASP A 18 -10.79 -0.80 15.32
N THR A 19 -11.29 0.27 14.73
CA THR A 19 -10.54 1.34 14.09
C THR A 19 -9.15 1.52 14.69
N ALA A 20 -8.20 0.65 14.32
CA ALA A 20 -6.82 1.04 14.21
C ALA A 20 -6.83 2.09 13.09
N SER A 21 -7.10 3.33 13.49
CA SER A 21 -6.50 4.47 12.85
C SER A 21 -5.00 4.20 12.97
N GLU A 22 -4.45 3.41 12.03
CA GLU A 22 -3.05 3.46 11.69
C GLU A 22 -2.81 4.95 11.57
N SER A 23 -2.18 5.50 12.60
CA SER A 23 -1.76 6.88 12.63
C SER A 23 -0.75 6.87 11.51
N VAL A 24 -1.17 7.28 10.32
CA VAL A 24 -0.24 7.50 9.22
C VAL A 24 0.70 8.52 9.84
N ASP A 25 1.90 8.09 10.22
CA ASP A 25 2.87 8.99 10.83
C ASP A 25 2.99 10.15 9.84
N ASP A 26 2.50 11.34 10.22
CA ASP A 26 2.52 12.52 9.34
C ASP A 26 3.96 12.90 8.95
N ASP A 27 4.95 12.35 9.67
CA ASP A 27 6.38 12.43 9.39
C ASP A 27 6.89 11.37 8.40
N ALA A 28 6.03 10.46 7.91
CA ALA A 28 6.40 9.53 6.86
C ALA A 28 6.64 10.31 5.56
N PRO A 29 7.76 10.07 4.84
CA PRO A 29 8.02 10.75 3.59
C PRO A 29 6.90 10.42 2.60
N LEU A 30 6.19 11.46 2.13
CA LEU A 30 5.07 11.34 1.20
C LEU A 30 5.52 11.03 -0.25
N GLY A 31 6.79 10.65 -0.47
CA GLY A 31 7.40 10.44 -1.78
C GLY A 31 8.70 9.64 -1.75
N GLY A 32 9.34 9.55 -2.92
CA GLY A 32 10.66 8.93 -3.10
C GLY A 32 11.81 9.85 -2.73
N ASP A 33 13.02 9.49 -3.15
CA ASP A 33 14.18 10.38 -3.07
C ASP A 33 14.14 11.47 -4.17
N GLU A 34 15.02 12.47 -4.04
CA GLU A 34 15.14 13.62 -4.94
C GLU A 34 15.30 13.26 -6.43
N ASN A 35 15.80 12.06 -6.75
CA ASN A 35 16.06 11.62 -8.11
C ASN A 35 15.13 10.49 -8.56
N THR A 36 14.14 10.09 -7.74
CA THR A 36 13.23 8.99 -8.09
C THR A 36 12.45 9.34 -9.38
N GLU A 37 11.99 10.59 -9.51
CA GLU A 37 11.19 11.04 -10.67
C GLU A 37 12.00 11.03 -11.98
N ASP A 38 13.25 11.50 -11.94
CA ASP A 38 14.16 11.49 -13.09
C ASP A 38 14.51 10.07 -13.58
N GLN A 39 14.42 9.09 -12.68
CA GLN A 39 14.67 7.68 -13.00
C GLN A 39 13.43 6.96 -13.54
N LEU A 40 12.23 7.56 -13.44
CA LEU A 40 11.01 6.98 -14.00
C LEU A 40 10.97 7.19 -15.51
N THR A 41 11.31 6.13 -16.25
CA THR A 41 11.16 6.10 -17.71
C THR A 41 9.92 5.31 -18.10
N ALA A 42 9.09 5.87 -18.98
CA ALA A 42 7.95 5.18 -19.57
C ALA A 42 8.33 4.55 -20.92
N ASP A 43 8.12 3.24 -21.05
CA ASP A 43 8.37 2.49 -22.28
C ASP A 43 7.18 2.58 -23.24
N THR A 44 5.98 2.81 -22.70
CA THR A 44 4.74 2.91 -23.48
C THR A 44 4.06 4.27 -23.33
N ALA A 45 3.20 4.61 -24.30
CA ALA A 45 2.41 5.85 -24.25
C ALA A 45 1.44 5.88 -23.06
N VAL A 46 0.92 4.73 -22.65
CA VAL A 46 -0.01 4.59 -21.50
C VAL A 46 0.73 4.89 -20.19
N GLU A 47 1.94 4.35 -20.03
CA GLU A 47 2.75 4.62 -18.84
C GLU A 47 3.17 6.09 -18.76
N ARG A 48 3.49 6.73 -19.89
CA ARG A 48 3.82 8.16 -19.90
C ARG A 48 2.65 9.02 -19.44
N ASP A 49 1.44 8.67 -19.86
CA ASP A 49 0.21 9.36 -19.44
C ASP A 49 -0.07 9.15 -17.94
N ALA A 50 0.14 7.92 -17.44
CA ALA A 50 0.04 7.61 -16.02
C ALA A 50 1.07 8.37 -15.17
N LEU A 51 2.31 8.54 -15.65
CA LEU A 51 3.32 9.35 -14.97
C LEU A 51 2.95 10.84 -14.92
N LYS A 52 2.47 11.41 -16.04
CA LYS A 52 1.97 12.80 -16.08
C LYS A 52 0.83 13.05 -15.11
N SER A 53 -0.07 12.08 -14.95
CA SER A 53 -1.16 12.16 -13.98
C SER A 53 -0.70 12.19 -12.51
N LEU A 54 0.50 11.69 -12.21
CA LEU A 54 1.06 11.68 -10.86
C LEU A 54 1.89 12.94 -10.56
N ASP A 55 2.29 13.70 -11.57
CA ASP A 55 3.09 14.91 -11.45
C ASP A 55 2.20 16.08 -10.97
N PRO A 56 2.38 16.58 -9.73
CA PRO A 56 1.59 17.69 -9.21
C PRO A 56 1.88 19.01 -9.92
N ASP A 57 3.08 19.16 -10.51
CA ASP A 57 3.49 20.36 -11.25
C ASP A 57 2.92 20.37 -12.69
N ASP A 58 2.51 19.22 -13.24
CA ASP A 58 1.81 19.10 -14.53
C ASP A 58 0.27 19.31 -14.38
N SER A 59 -0.14 20.06 -13.36
CA SER A 59 -1.53 20.50 -13.17
C SER A 59 -1.95 21.50 -14.26
N PRO A 60 -3.18 21.43 -14.79
CA PRO A 60 -3.65 22.36 -15.82
C PRO A 60 -3.75 23.80 -15.28
N GLU A 61 -3.26 24.78 -16.04
CA GLU A 61 -3.40 26.24 -15.79
C GLU A 61 -4.86 26.72 -15.78
#